data_AF-B7FNL6-F1
#
_entry.id   AF-B7FNL6-F1
#
_cell.length_a   1.000
_cell.length_b   1.000
_cell.length_c   1.000
_cell.angle_alpha   90.00
_cell.angle_beta   90.00
_cell.angle_gamma   90.00
#
_symmetry.space_group_name_H-M   'P 1'
#
loop_
_entity.id
_entity.type
_entity.pdbx_description
1 polymer ?
#
loop_
_entity_poly.entity_id
_entity_poly.type
_entity_poly.pdbx_seq_one_letter_code
_entity_poly.pdbx_strand_id
1 'polypeptide(L)'
;NSPEMDKHVAFMVITVFWLLFAIIGFLVSYRYEERGLIRCCVILTAVCCYLAWMVTFVMQLNPLTGPRAKQKIILGMITYWPRSIIHDEKDP
;
A
#
# COMPACT_ATOMS: atom_id res chain seq x y z
N ASN A 1 -17.09 -4.77 -8.79
CA ASN A 1 -16.44 -4.45 -7.50
C ASN A 1 -16.54 -2.98 -7.23
N SER A 2 -17.19 -2.61 -6.13
CA SER A 2 -17.25 -1.21 -5.69
C SER A 2 -15.88 -0.81 -5.13
N PRO A 3 -15.37 0.39 -5.43
CA PRO A 3 -14.04 0.85 -5.01
C PRO A 3 -13.86 0.89 -3.48
N GLU A 4 -14.97 0.99 -2.74
CA GLU A 4 -15.01 0.85 -1.28
C GLU A 4 -14.44 -0.50 -0.82
N MET A 5 -14.85 -1.59 -1.49
CA MET A 5 -14.41 -2.95 -1.16
C MET A 5 -12.91 -3.11 -1.35
N ASP A 6 -12.33 -2.50 -2.39
CA ASP A 6 -10.90 -2.60 -2.69
C ASP A 6 -10.04 -1.90 -1.63
N LYS A 7 -10.49 -0.78 -1.07
CA LYS A 7 -9.80 -0.07 0.03
C LYS A 7 -9.74 -0.93 1.29
N HIS A 8 -10.86 -1.56 1.66
CA HIS A 8 -10.92 -2.43 2.84
C HIS A 8 -10.04 -3.67 2.67
N VAL A 9 -10.00 -4.25 1.48
CA VAL A 9 -9.12 -5.38 1.16
C VAL A 9 -7.64 -4.98 1.30
N ALA A 10 -7.23 -3.84 0.73
CA ALA A 10 -5.86 -3.37 0.85
C ALA A 10 -5.45 -3.13 2.32
N PHE A 11 -6.34 -2.51 3.09
CA PHE A 11 -6.11 -2.26 4.52
C PHE A 11 -5.97 -3.56 5.33
N MET A 12 -6.86 -4.54 5.11
CA MET A 12 -6.79 -5.83 5.80
C MET A 12 -5.54 -6.63 5.45
N VAL A 13 -5.11 -6.63 4.19
CA VAL A 13 -3.93 -7.38 3.76
C VAL A 13 -2.65 -6.83 4.41
N ILE A 14 -2.46 -5.51 4.40
CA ILE A 14 -1.23 -4.89 4.91
C ILE A 14 -1.16 -4.93 6.44
N THR A 15 -2.29 -4.74 7.12
CA THR A 15 -2.39 -4.87 8.59
C THR A 15 -2.02 -6.28 9.04
N VAL A 16 -2.62 -7.30 8.43
CA VAL A 16 -2.33 -8.71 8.75
C VAL A 16 -0.88 -9.06 8.43
N PHE A 17 -0.33 -8.59 7.30
CA PHE A 17 1.06 -8.83 6.93
C PHE A 17 2.04 -8.33 8.01
N TRP A 18 1.93 -7.07 8.43
CA TRP A 18 2.83 -6.50 9.44
C TRP A 18 2.62 -7.09 10.83
N LEU A 19 1.37 -7.44 11.17
CA LEU A 19 1.06 -8.13 12.42
C LEU A 19 1.73 -9.52 12.46
N LEU A 20 1.59 -10.31 11.39
CA LEU A 20 2.23 -11.62 11.28
C LEU A 20 3.76 -11.51 11.29
N PHE A 21 4.32 -10.52 10.60
CA PHE A 21 5.77 -10.26 10.62
C PHE A 21 6.27 -10.00 12.05
N ALA A 22 5.58 -9.16 12.82
CA ALA A 22 5.93 -8.87 14.20
C ALA A 22 5.81 -10.11 15.11
N ILE A 23 4.74 -10.89 14.98
CA ILE A 23 4.52 -12.12 15.77
C ILE A 23 5.58 -13.18 15.44
N ILE A 24 5.82 -13.44 14.16
CA ILE A 24 6.79 -14.43 13.71
C ILE A 24 8.19 -14.02 14.16
N GLY A 25 8.58 -12.76 13.96
CA GLY A 25 9.89 -12.28 14.40
C GLY A 25 10.06 -12.30 15.93
N PHE A 26 8.98 -12.07 16.69
CA PHE A 26 8.99 -12.27 18.15
C PHE A 26 9.19 -13.74 18.52
N LEU A 27 8.51 -14.68 17.86
CA LEU A 27 8.68 -16.12 18.13
C LEU A 27 10.08 -16.61 17.76
N VAL A 28 10.59 -16.20 16.58
CA VAL A 28 11.92 -16.55 16.09
C VAL A 28 13.01 -16.04 17.04
N SER A 29 12.82 -14.88 17.67
CA SER A 29 13.79 -14.32 18.62
C SER A 29 14.11 -15.26 19.80
N TYR A 30 13.19 -16.14 20.22
CA TYR A 30 13.44 -17.09 21.30
C TYR A 30 14.54 -18.12 20.98
N ARG A 31 14.85 -18.32 19.69
CA ARG A 31 15.86 -19.31 19.29
C ARG A 31 17.30 -18.83 19.48
N TYR A 32 17.50 -17.52 19.58
CA TYR A 32 18.80 -16.86 19.64
C TYR A 32 19.18 -16.46 21.07
N GLU A 33 20.44 -16.11 21.29
CA GLU A 33 20.96 -15.65 22.58
C GLU A 33 20.63 -14.16 22.80
N GLU A 34 20.81 -13.34 21.76
CA GLU A 34 20.53 -11.90 21.72
C GLU A 34 19.04 -11.56 21.49
N ARG A 35 18.15 -12.21 22.25
CA ARG A 35 16.70 -12.14 22.06
C ARG A 35 16.15 -10.73 22.18
N GLY A 36 16.67 -9.95 23.12
CA GLY A 36 16.21 -8.59 23.41
C GLY A 36 16.43 -7.64 22.24
N LEU A 37 17.64 -7.67 21.67
CA LEU A 37 18.00 -6.85 20.52
C LEU A 37 17.14 -7.19 19.30
N ILE A 38 17.03 -8.48 18.97
CA ILE A 38 16.26 -8.94 17.81
C ILE A 38 14.78 -8.54 17.96
N ARG A 39 14.18 -8.69 19.15
CA ARG A 39 12.80 -8.26 19.42
C ARG A 39 12.61 -6.77 19.22
N CYS A 40 13.50 -5.96 19.80
CA CYS A 40 13.42 -4.50 19.68
C CYS A 40 13.51 -4.07 18.22
N CYS A 41 14.49 -4.58 17.47
CA CYS A 41 14.66 -4.25 16.06
C CYS A 41 13.44 -4.66 15.23
N VAL A 42 12.96 -5.91 15.37
CA VAL A 42 11.79 -6.41 14.61
C VAL A 42 10.53 -5.60 14.90
N ILE A 43 10.23 -5.34 16.17
CA ILE A 43 9.02 -4.61 16.57
C ILE A 43 9.09 -3.16 16.08
N LEU A 44 10.24 -2.49 16.27
CA LEU A 44 10.43 -1.12 15.78
C LEU A 44 10.27 -1.04 14.26
N THR A 45 10.89 -1.95 13.51
CA THR A 45 10.74 -1.99 12.05
C THR A 45 9.28 -2.20 11.65
N ALA A 46 8.59 -3.16 12.27
CA ALA A 46 7.18 -3.44 11.97
C ALA A 46 6.30 -2.21 12.21
N VAL A 47 6.48 -1.52 13.35
CA VAL A 47 5.70 -0.33 13.70
C VAL A 47 6.03 0.83 12.74
N CYS A 48 7.30 1.14 12.51
CA CYS A 48 7.70 2.25 11.65
C CYS A 48 7.20 2.06 10.21
N CYS A 49 7.38 0.86 9.64
CA CYS A 49 6.94 0.58 8.28
C CYS A 49 5.41 0.55 8.15
N TYR A 50 4.71 0.00 9.15
CA TYR A 50 3.24 0.04 9.17
C TYR A 50 2.71 1.48 9.27
N LEU A 51 3.29 2.32 10.14
CA LEU A 51 2.90 3.72 10.27
C LEU A 51 3.16 4.51 8.98
N ALA A 52 4.32 4.34 8.36
CA ALA A 52 4.64 5.00 7.09
C ALA A 52 3.62 4.64 5.99
N TRP A 53 3.27 3.35 5.89
CA TRP A 53 2.24 2.89 4.97
C TRP A 53 0.85 3.46 5.33
N MET A 54 0.46 3.40 6.60
CA MET A 54 -0.86 3.84 7.05
C MET A 54 -1.07 5.34 6.80
N VAL A 55 -0.07 6.18 7.09
CA VAL A 55 -0.16 7.63 6.86
C VAL A 55 -0.35 7.93 5.37
N THR A 56 0.46 7.30 4.50
CA THR A 56 0.36 7.52 3.05
C THR A 56 -0.94 6.98 2.45
N PHE A 57 -1.50 5.91 3.03
CA PHE A 57 -2.82 5.40 2.66
C PHE A 57 -3.94 6.37 3.05
N VAL A 58 -3.97 6.84 4.30
CA VAL A 58 -5.00 7.76 4.80
C VAL A 58 -5.00 9.09 4.04
N MET A 59 -3.82 9.59 3.68
CA MET A 59 -3.67 10.82 2.87
C MET A 59 -4.44 10.76 1.53
N GLN A 60 -4.66 9.56 0.99
CA GLN A 60 -5.32 9.36 -0.30
C GLN A 60 -6.83 9.04 -0.19
N LEU A 61 -7.38 8.84 1.02
CA LEU A 61 -8.79 8.46 1.18
C LEU A 61 -9.77 9.59 0.87
N ASN A 62 -9.39 10.84 1.14
CA ASN A 62 -10.19 12.03 0.82
C ASN A 62 -9.29 13.13 0.20
N PRO A 63 -8.87 12.97 -1.07
CA PRO A 63 -7.95 13.89 -1.71
C PRO A 63 -8.65 15.22 -2.01
N LEU A 64 -8.04 16.34 -1.57
CA LEU A 64 -8.52 17.70 -1.86
C LEU A 64 -8.06 18.22 -3.23
N THR A 65 -6.98 17.65 -3.76
CA THR A 65 -6.33 18.09 -4.99
C THR A 65 -6.14 16.92 -5.94
N GLY A 66 -6.66 17.06 -7.15
CA GLY A 66 -6.44 16.10 -8.24
C GLY A 66 -5.12 16.34 -8.99
N PRO A 67 -4.63 15.33 -9.74
CA PRO A 67 -3.42 15.46 -10.55
C PRO A 67 -3.59 16.52 -11.65
N ARG A 68 -2.56 17.36 -11.84
CA ARG A 68 -2.51 18.40 -12.89
C ARG A 68 -1.49 18.00 -13.95
N ALA A 69 -1.94 17.74 -15.17
CA ALA A 69 -1.10 17.32 -16.28
C ALA A 69 -1.35 18.16 -17.54
N LYS A 70 -0.37 18.22 -18.45
CA LYS A 70 -0.51 18.89 -19.75
C LYS A 70 -1.48 18.14 -20.64
N GLN A 71 -2.18 18.85 -21.53
CA GLN A 71 -3.19 18.27 -22.42
C GLN A 71 -2.69 17.05 -23.21
N LYS A 72 -1.45 17.07 -23.71
CA LYS A 72 -0.85 15.93 -24.43
C LYS A 72 -0.72 14.67 -23.56
N ILE A 73 -0.38 14.83 -22.27
CA ILE A 73 -0.26 13.71 -21.31
C ILE A 73 -1.65 13.16 -21.00
N ILE A 74 -2.64 14.04 -20.78
CA ILE A 74 -4.03 13.63 -20.54
C ILE A 74 -4.56 12.84 -21.73
N LEU A 75 -4.31 13.32 -22.96
CA LEU A 75 -4.69 12.64 -24.20
C LEU A 75 -4.03 11.26 -24.30
N GLY A 76 -2.73 11.15 -23.97
CA GLY A 76 -2.07 9.84 -23.93
C GLY A 76 -2.70 8.89 -22.91
N MET A 77 -2.96 9.36 -21.68
CA MET A 77 -3.58 8.53 -20.63
C MET A 77 -4.97 8.03 -21.03
N ILE A 78 -5.81 8.89 -21.63
CA ILE A 78 -7.14 8.45 -22.08
C ILE A 78 -7.08 7.58 -23.33
N THR A 79 -6.04 7.66 -24.15
CA THR A 79 -5.88 6.74 -25.29
C THR A 79 -5.41 5.35 -24.86
N TYR A 80 -4.47 5.23 -23.92
CA TYR A 80 -3.86 3.93 -23.56
C TYR A 80 -4.45 3.24 -22.33
N TRP A 81 -5.19 3.96 -21.48
CA TRP A 81 -5.72 3.36 -20.26
C TRP A 81 -6.96 2.49 -20.56
N PRO A 82 -6.96 1.17 -20.28
CA PRO A 82 -8.00 0.24 -20.72
C PRO A 82 -9.42 0.52 -20.23
N ARG A 83 -9.56 1.39 -19.21
CA ARG A 83 -10.85 1.77 -18.62
C ARG A 83 -11.11 3.27 -18.75
N SER A 84 -10.51 3.91 -19.75
CA SER A 84 -10.75 5.31 -20.05
C SER A 84 -12.05 5.49 -20.83
N ILE A 85 -12.42 6.74 -21.07
CA ILE A 85 -13.67 7.11 -21.77
C ILE A 85 -13.58 6.83 -23.28
N ILE A 86 -12.37 6.81 -23.85
CA ILE A 86 -12.13 6.83 -25.31
C ILE A 86 -11.45 5.54 -25.79
N HIS A 87 -10.95 4.70 -24.87
CA HIS A 87 -10.29 3.44 -25.21
C HIS A 87 -11.33 2.36 -25.53
N ASP A 88 -11.87 2.42 -26.75
CA ASP A 88 -12.81 1.43 -27.31
C ASP A 88 -12.10 0.47 -28.29
N GLU A 89 -10.95 0.86 -28.81
CA GLU A 89 -10.25 0.14 -29.86
C GLU A 89 -8.93 -0.47 -29.35
N LYS A 90 -8.66 -1.72 -29.75
CA LYS A 90 -7.46 -2.45 -29.37
C LYS A 90 -6.28 -1.84 -30.13
N ASP A 91 -5.32 -1.28 -29.40
CA ASP A 91 -4.09 -0.71 -29.95
C ASP A 91 -3.46 -1.68 -30.99
N PRO A 92 -2.99 -1.20 -32.15
CA PRO A 92 -2.30 -2.03 -33.14
C PRO A 92 -0.99 -2.64 -32.61
#